data_AF-A0A953MAY4-F1
#
_entry.id   AF-A0A953MAY4-F1
#
_cell.length_a   1.000
_cell.length_b   1.000
_cell.length_c   1.000
_cell.angle_alpha   90.00
_cell.angle_beta   90.00
_cell.angle_gamma   90.00
#
_symmetry.space_group_name_H-M   'P 1'
#
loop_
_entity.id
_entity.type
_entity.pdbx_description
1 polymer ?
#
loop_
_entity_poly.entity_id
_entity_poly.type
_entity_poly.pdbx_seq_one_letter_code
_entity_poly.pdbx_strand_id
1 'polypeptide(L)' 'MKLEDHHMVQCETCQSIVNFIPADIDEVPTVLSIAKCSKCSGTIEDERRILPYEFPDILI' A
#
# COMPACT_ATOMS: atom_id res chain seq x y z
N MET A 1 16.45 -8.91 -9.45
CA MET A 1 15.64 -7.97 -8.65
C MET A 1 14.40 -8.73 -8.23
N LYS A 2 14.39 -9.26 -7.02
CA LYS A 2 13.19 -9.87 -6.45
C LYS A 2 12.35 -8.70 -5.94
N LEU A 3 11.23 -8.44 -6.59
CA LEU A 3 10.15 -7.59 -6.06
C LEU A 3 9.42 -8.27 -4.89
N GLU A 4 10.04 -9.30 -4.29
CA GLU A 4 9.45 -10.22 -3.31
C GLU A 4 9.75 -9.82 -1.86
N ASP A 5 10.40 -8.67 -1.64
CA ASP A 5 10.85 -8.24 -0.32
C ASP A 5 10.22 -6.91 0.12
N HIS A 6 9.24 -6.38 -0.62
CA HIS A 6 8.66 -5.06 -0.34
C HIS A 6 7.14 -5.04 -0.55
N HIS A 7 6.40 -4.55 0.45
CA HIS A 7 5.03 -4.10 0.27
C HIS A 7 4.98 -2.89 -0.66
N MET A 8 3.94 -2.83 -1.48
CA MET A 8 3.69 -1.74 -2.40
C MET A 8 2.58 -0.86 -1.85
N VAL A 9 2.80 0.45 -1.72
CA VAL A 9 1.75 1.38 -1.30
C VAL A 9 1.12 2.02 -2.53
N GLN A 10 -0.18 1.80 -2.70
CA GLN A 10 -0.97 2.30 -3.83
C GLN A 10 -2.04 3.29 -3.37
N CYS A 11 -2.21 4.37 -4.14
CA CYS A 11 -3.31 5.30 -3.93
C CYS A 11 -4.61 4.77 -4.55
N GLU A 12 -5.70 4.69 -3.80
CA GLU A 12 -6.99 4.23 -4.33
C GLU A 12 -7.62 5.23 -5.31
N THR A 13 -7.37 6.53 -5.10
CA THR A 13 -7.96 7.59 -5.93
C THR A 13 -7.38 7.65 -7.34
N CYS A 14 -6.06 7.49 -7.49
CA CYS A 14 -5.37 7.65 -8.78
C CYS A 14 -4.57 6.42 -9.22
N GLN A 15 -4.65 5.32 -8.46
CA GLN A 15 -3.96 4.04 -8.69
C GLN A 15 -2.43 4.14 -8.82
N SER A 16 -1.86 5.29 -8.47
CA SER A 16 -0.41 5.51 -8.50
C SER A 16 0.26 4.77 -7.36
N ILE A 17 1.39 4.14 -7.65
CA ILE A 17 2.29 3.61 -6.63
C ILE A 17 3.04 4.79 -6.03
N VAL A 18 2.90 4.97 -4.71
CA VAL A 18 3.44 6.12 -4.00
C VAL A 18 4.66 5.77 -3.18
N ASN A 19 4.77 4.52 -2.73
CA ASN A 19 5.86 4.08 -1.88
C ASN A 19 6.09 2.57 -1.94
N PHE A 20 7.25 2.13 -1.47
CA PHE A 20 7.60 0.73 -1.24
C PHE A 20 8.10 0.61 0.20
N ILE A 21 7.53 -0.32 0.97
CA ILE A 21 7.89 -0.57 2.36
C ILE A 21 8.55 -1.93 2.41
N PRO A 22 9.74 -2.08 3.02
CA PRO A 22 10.35 -3.40 3.19
C PRO A 22 9.37 -4.35 3.88
N ALA A 23 9.16 -5.52 3.30
CA ALA A 23 8.45 -6.61 3.95
C ALA A 23 9.43 -7.30 4.91
N ASP A 24 8.92 -7.73 6.07
CA ASP A 24 9.72 -8.56 6.97
C ASP A 24 9.99 -9.95 6.36
N ILE A 25 10.96 -10.69 6.91
CA ILE A 25 11.48 -11.94 6.33
C ILE A 25 10.39 -13.02 6.26
N ASP A 26 9.41 -12.95 7.16
CA ASP A 26 8.26 -13.85 7.25
C ASP A 26 6.96 -13.23 6.71
N GLU A 27 7.00 -12.00 6.18
CA GLU A 27 5.83 -11.33 5.62
C GLU A 27 5.73 -11.56 4.10
N VAL A 28 4.52 -11.85 3.63
CA VAL A 28 4.25 -11.89 2.20
C VAL A 28 4.08 -10.45 1.70
N PRO A 29 4.85 -10.01 0.69
CA PRO A 29 4.66 -8.71 0.06
C PRO A 29 3.21 -8.54 -0.37
N THR A 30 2.62 -7.42 0.02
CA THR A 30 1.22 -7.11 -0.30
C THR A 30 1.10 -5.67 -0.79
N VAL A 31 -0.04 -5.36 -1.41
CA VAL A 31 -0.40 -4.01 -1.79
C VAL A 31 -1.14 -3.38 -0.62
N LEU A 32 -0.52 -2.38 0.00
CA LEU A 32 -1.14 -1.53 1.00
C LEU A 32 -1.79 -0.35 0.29
N SER A 33 -2.93 0.11 0.78
CA SER A 33 -3.65 1.22 0.15
C SER A 33 -3.68 2.48 1.02
N ILE A 34 -3.69 3.62 0.34
CA ILE A 34 -4.00 4.92 0.93
C ILE A 34 -5.17 5.54 0.17
N ALA A 35 -6.06 6.23 0.90
CA ALA A 35 -7.23 6.83 0.28
C ALA A 35 -6.85 7.86 -0.81
N LYS A 36 -5.86 8.71 -0.50
CA LYS A 36 -5.40 9.80 -1.37
C LYS A 36 -3.90 10.01 -1.20
N CYS A 37 -3.23 10.42 -2.28
CA CYS A 37 -1.81 10.76 -2.26
C CYS A 37 -1.57 12.22 -2.62
N SER A 38 -0.40 12.73 -2.27
CA SER A 38 0.08 14.07 -2.62
C SER A 38 0.13 14.34 -4.13
N LYS A 39 0.16 13.28 -4.95
CA LYS A 39 0.23 13.35 -6.43
C LYS A 39 -1.13 13.54 -7.11
N CYS A 40 -2.25 13.34 -6.42
CA CYS A 40 -3.59 13.49 -7.00
C CYS A 40 -4.37 14.64 -6.35
N SER A 41 -4.93 14.39 -5.17
CA SER A 41 -5.78 15.33 -4.43
C SER A 41 -5.67 15.12 -2.92
N GLY A 42 -4.68 14.34 -2.49
CA GLY A 42 -4.35 14.13 -1.09
C GLY A 42 -3.21 15.02 -0.64
N THR A 43 -2.86 14.89 0.63
CA THR A 43 -1.73 15.55 1.28
C THR A 43 -0.68 14.52 1.67
N ILE A 44 0.50 15.00 2.07
CA ILE A 44 1.56 14.14 2.65
C ILE A 44 1.04 13.46 3.93
N GLU A 45 0.08 14.06 4.64
CA GLU A 45 -0.54 13.45 5.83
C GLU A 45 -1.45 12.27 5.47
N ASP A 46 -2.13 12.31 4.33
CA ASP A 46 -2.95 11.19 3.84
C ASP A 46 -2.07 9.98 3.46
N GLU A 47 -0.86 10.23 2.95
CA GLU A 47 0.12 9.16 2.67
C GLU A 47 0.64 8.47 3.94
N ARG A 48 0.56 9.12 5.10
CA ARG A 48 0.91 8.53 6.40
C ARG A 48 -0.18 7.63 6.97
N ARG A 49 -1.40 7.67 6.42
CA ARG A 49 -2.53 6.84 6.84
C ARG A 49 -2.60 5.58 5.97
N ILE A 50 -1.58 4.74 6.11
CA ILE A 50 -1.54 3.44 5.46
C ILE A 50 -2.58 2.55 6.15
N LEU A 51 -3.59 2.14 5.40
CA LEU A 51 -4.54 1.15 5.88
C LEU A 51 -4.02 -0.23 5.47
N PRO A 52 -4.01 -1.22 6.39
CA PRO A 52 -3.80 -2.59 5.98
C PRO A 52 -4.90 -2.94 4.99
N TYR A 53 -4.51 -3.54 3.87
CA TYR A 53 -5.47 -4.02 2.88
C TYR A 53 -6.18 -5.23 3.50
N GLU A 54 -7.38 -5.02 4.05
CA GLU A 54 -8.24 -6.12 4.47
C GLU A 54 -8.71 -6.84 3.21
N PHE A 55 -8.15 -8.02 2.96
CA PHE A 55 -8.68 -8.93 1.94
C PHE A 55 -10.16 -9.19 2.25
N PRO A 56 -11.11 -8.96 1.33
CA PRO A 56 -12.53 -9.19 1.63
C PRO A 56 -12.95 -10.67 1.74
N ASP A 57 -12.05 -11.65 1.59
CA ASP A 57 -12.47 -13.03 1.36
C ASP A 57 -11.56 -14.07 2.03
N ILE A 58 -11.65 -14.20 3.36
CA ILE A 58 -11.52 -15.52 4.01
C ILE A 58 -12.56 -15.62 5.13
N LEU A 59 -13.84 -15.57 4.77
CA LEU A 59 -14.90 -16.24 5.53
C LEU A 59 -15.22 -17.53 4.77
N ILE A 60 -14.48 -18.61 5.05
CA ILE A 60 -14.87 -19.98 4.66
C ILE A 60 -15.28 -20.72 5.93
#